data_AF-A0A0F9F0K3-F1
#
_entry.id   AF-A0A0F9F0K3-F1
#
_cell.length_a   1.000
_cell.length_b   1.000
_cell.length_c   1.000
_cell.angle_alpha   90.00
_cell.angle_beta   90.00
_cell.angle_gamma   90.00
#
_symmetry.space_group_name_H-M   'P 1'
#
loop_
_entity.id
_entity.type
_entity.pdbx_description
1 polymer ?
#
loop_
_entity_poly.entity_id
_entity_poly.type
_entity_poly.pdbx_seq_one_letter_code
_entity_poly.pdbx_strand_id
1 'polypeptide(L)' 'MYRLVTDPANQVIGQRADSLSIGDLAEIVDGSSQRDIVLWTFSGLVSLSNPRQTWESPCSLRVRRLNSGTKVHLTVQD' A
#
# COMPACT_ATOMS: atom_id res chain seq x y z
N MET A 1 -10.11 -1.14 -18.60
CA MET A 1 -8.64 -1.20 -18.39
C MET A 1 -8.16 0.23 -18.13
N TYR A 2 -7.88 0.59 -16.88
CA TYR A 2 -7.41 1.94 -16.54
C TYR A 2 -5.88 1.94 -16.35
N ARG A 3 -5.23 3.01 -16.81
CA ARG A 3 -3.77 3.18 -16.78
C ARG A 3 -3.43 4.26 -15.75
N LEU A 4 -2.76 3.87 -14.67
CA LEU A 4 -2.10 4.82 -13.78
C LEU A 4 -0.95 5.49 -14.55
N VAL A 5 -1.12 6.78 -14.89
CA VAL A 5 -0.04 7.60 -15.46
C VAL A 5 0.76 8.17 -14.29
N THR A 6 1.83 7.48 -13.90
CA THR A 6 2.81 7.97 -12.94
C THR A 6 3.97 8.64 -13.68
N ASP A 7 4.34 9.84 -13.22
CA ASP A 7 5.48 10.64 -13.69
C ASP A 7 6.80 9.84 -13.64
N PRO A 8 7.61 9.80 -14.71
CA PRO A 8 8.85 9.03 -14.80
C PRO A 8 9.97 9.47 -13.84
N ALA A 9 9.85 10.62 -13.16
CA ALA A 9 10.82 11.02 -12.14
C ALA A 9 10.72 10.20 -10.82
N ASN A 10 9.69 9.37 -10.68
CA ASN A 10 9.39 8.61 -9.47
C ASN A 10 9.89 7.17 -9.60
N GLN A 11 11.20 6.96 -9.75
CA GLN A 11 11.81 5.63 -9.67
C GLN A 11 11.73 5.15 -8.22
N VAL A 12 10.57 4.62 -7.83
CA VAL A 12 10.23 4.29 -6.45
C VAL A 12 11.05 3.09 -5.97
N ILE A 13 12.14 3.36 -5.27
CA ILE A 13 12.71 2.39 -4.32
C ILE A 13 11.69 2.31 -3.17
N GLY A 14 10.77 1.34 -3.22
CA GLY A 14 9.78 1.15 -2.14
C GLY A 14 10.47 0.96 -0.79
N GLN A 15 9.98 1.62 0.26
CA GLN A 15 10.46 1.41 1.62
C GLN A 15 9.84 0.16 2.24
N ARG A 16 10.40 -0.36 3.34
CA ARG A 16 9.79 -1.51 4.03
C ARG A 16 8.49 -1.09 4.73
N ALA A 17 7.48 -1.95 4.72
CA ALA A 17 6.20 -1.67 5.34
C ALA A 17 6.30 -1.46 6.86
N ASP A 18 7.27 -2.10 7.52
CA ASP A 18 7.54 -1.90 8.95
C ASP A 18 8.15 -0.53 9.29
N SER A 19 8.54 0.28 8.30
CA SER A 19 8.94 1.68 8.51
C SER A 19 7.76 2.66 8.51
N LEU A 20 6.53 2.17 8.31
CA LEU A 20 5.32 2.99 8.40
C LEU A 20 4.92 3.25 9.86
N SER A 21 4.27 4.38 10.09
CA SER A 21 3.60 4.69 11.35
C SER A 21 2.17 4.14 11.34
N ILE A 22 1.62 3.84 12.52
CA ILE A 22 0.22 3.41 12.64
C ILE A 22 -0.67 4.52 12.08
N GLY A 23 -1.62 4.14 11.22
CA GLY A 23 -2.49 5.04 10.49
C GLY A 23 -1.97 5.46 9.11
N ASP A 24 -0.71 5.14 8.76
CA ASP A 24 -0.20 5.44 7.44
C ASP A 24 -0.88 4.58 6.37
N LEU A 25 -1.24 5.24 5.27
CA LEU A 25 -1.62 4.58 4.03
C LEU A 25 -0.42 4.46 3.10
N ALA A 26 -0.28 3.30 2.48
CA ALA A 26 0.74 3.07 1.47
C ALA A 26 0.20 2.22 0.33
N GLU A 27 0.91 2.24 -0.79
CA GLU A 27 0.67 1.39 -1.95
C GLU A 27 1.78 0.33 -2.02
N ILE A 28 1.42 -0.93 -2.21
CA ILE A 28 2.41 -1.99 -2.45
C ILE A 28 3.05 -1.77 -3.82
N VAL A 29 4.39 -1.77 -3.87
CA VAL A 29 5.13 -1.52 -5.12
C VAL A 29 5.87 -2.73 -5.66
N ASP A 30 5.85 -3.86 -4.94
CA ASP A 30 6.54 -5.10 -5.31
C ASP A 30 5.68 -6.35 -5.03
N GLY A 31 5.92 -7.43 -5.76
CA GLY A 31 5.22 -8.71 -5.61
C GLY A 31 3.84 -8.78 -6.29
N SER A 32 3.10 -9.85 -6.00
CA SER A 32 1.80 -10.18 -6.61
C SER A 32 0.65 -9.24 -6.22
N SER A 33 0.81 -8.50 -5.12
CA SER A 33 -0.18 -7.54 -4.60
C SER A 33 0.18 -6.09 -4.96
N GLN A 34 0.99 -5.88 -6.01
CA GLN A 34 1.34 -4.53 -6.46
C GLN A 34 0.08 -3.71 -6.75
N ARG A 35 0.12 -2.42 -6.39
CA ARG A 35 -1.00 -1.46 -6.44
C ARG A 35 -2.04 -1.59 -5.34
N ASP A 36 -1.99 -2.63 -4.50
CA ASP A 36 -2.88 -2.70 -3.36
C ASP A 36 -2.60 -1.56 -2.38
N ILE A 37 -3.68 -0.95 -1.90
CA ILE A 37 -3.59 0.07 -0.86
C ILE A 37 -3.67 -0.63 0.48
N VAL A 38 -2.74 -0.27 1.35
CA VAL A 38 -2.57 -0.88 2.66
C VAL A 38 -2.61 0.17 3.76
N LEU A 39 -3.10 -0.24 4.92
CA LEU A 39 -3.13 0.55 6.15
C LEU A 39 -2.28 -0.14 7.21
N TRP A 40 -1.34 0.58 7.81
CA TRP A 40 -0.61 0.07 8.97
C TRP A 40 -1.43 0.28 10.25
N THR A 41 -1.68 -0.81 10.97
CA THR A 41 -2.48 -0.88 12.19
C THR A 41 -1.62 -1.34 13.36
N PHE A 42 -2.19 -1.37 14.58
CA PHE A 42 -1.47 -1.87 15.75
C PHE A 42 -1.14 -3.38 15.66
N SER A 43 -1.92 -4.14 14.89
CA SER A 43 -1.75 -5.59 14.69
C SER A 43 -0.97 -5.95 13.43
N GLY A 44 -0.49 -4.97 12.65
CA GLY A 44 0.22 -5.19 11.38
C GLY A 44 -0.41 -4.44 10.21
N LEU A 45 -0.16 -4.89 8.99
CA LEU A 45 -0.63 -4.27 7.75
C LEU A 45 -1.90 -4.96 7.25
N VAL A 46 -2.92 -4.19 6.86
CA VAL A 46 -4.15 -4.71 6.26
C VAL A 46 -4.31 -4.15 4.84
N SER A 47 -4.63 -5.00 3.86
CA SER A 47 -5.00 -4.54 2.52
C SER A 47 -6.42 -4.00 2.52
N LEU A 48 -6.57 -2.76 2.07
CA LEU A 48 -7.88 -2.15 1.84
C LEU A 48 -8.49 -2.58 0.50
N SER A 49 -7.67 -3.06 -0.44
CA SER A 49 -8.12 -3.65 -1.70
C SER A 49 -8.65 -5.07 -1.53
N ASN A 50 -8.11 -5.82 -0.56
CA ASN A 50 -8.54 -7.16 -0.20
C ASN A 50 -8.40 -7.38 1.31
N PRO A 51 -9.43 -7.07 2.12
CA PRO A 51 -9.37 -7.13 3.58
C PRO A 51 -9.04 -8.50 4.17
N ARG A 52 -9.19 -9.58 3.38
CA ARG A 52 -8.80 -10.93 3.80
C ARG A 52 -7.28 -11.13 3.79
N GLN A 53 -6.55 -10.24 3.13
CA GLN A 53 -5.10 -10.26 3.05
C GLN A 53 -4.51 -9.31 4.10
N THR A 54 -3.76 -9.89 5.04
CA THR A 54 -3.08 -9.19 6.12
C THR A 54 -1.63 -9.63 6.21
N TRP A 55 -0.78 -8.78 6.80
CA TRP A 55 0.62 -9.09 7.04
C TRP A 55 0.99 -8.69 8.47
N GLU A 56 1.67 -9.61 9.17
CA GLU A 56 2.12 -9.40 10.54
C GLU A 56 3.39 -8.56 10.60
N SER A 57 3.69 -8.03 11.79
CA SER A 57 4.94 -7.32 12.07
C SER A 57 6.01 -8.29 12.59
N PRO A 58 7.27 -8.22 12.10
CA PRO A 58 7.81 -7.29 11.11
C PRO A 58 7.47 -7.69 9.67
N CYS A 59 7.19 -6.70 8.81
CA CYS A 59 6.77 -6.92 7.42
C CYS A 59 7.85 -6.47 6.42
N SER A 60 8.32 -7.38 5.57
CA SER A 60 9.34 -7.10 4.54
C SER A 60 8.76 -6.56 3.23
N LEU A 61 7.44 -6.33 3.15
CA LEU A 61 6.81 -5.78 1.96
C LEU A 61 7.40 -4.43 1.59
N ARG A 62 7.58 -4.21 0.28
CA ARG A 62 7.98 -2.90 -0.24
C ARG A 62 6.75 -2.08 -0.57
N VAL A 63 6.67 -0.91 0.03
CA VAL A 63 5.53 -0.01 -0.09
C VAL A 63 5.98 1.41 -0.41
N ARG A 64 5.06 2.20 -0.95
CA ARG A 64 5.20 3.65 -1.11
C ARG A 64 4.12 4.32 -0.27
N ARG A 65 4.53 5.09 0.75
CA ARG A 65 3.59 5.89 1.54
C ARG A 65 2.81 6.83 0.61
N LEU A 66 1.51 6.90 0.79
CA LEU A 66 0.66 7.84 0.09
C LEU A 66 0.70 9.19 0.80
N ASN A 67 0.86 10.26 0.03
CA ASN A 67 0.87 11.61 0.58
C ASN A 67 -0.52 11.98 1.09
N SER A 68 -0.58 12.83 2.12
CA SER A 68 -1.84 13.44 2.56
C SER A 68 -2.56 14.13 1.40
N GLY A 69 -3.87 13.96 1.30
CA GLY A 69 -4.68 14.47 0.19
C GLY A 69 -4.72 13.56 -1.04
N THR A 70 -3.97 12.45 -1.05
CA THR A 70 -4.11 11.41 -2.09
C THR A 70 -5.54 10.85 -2.08
N LYS A 71 -6.23 10.91 -3.22
CA LYS A 71 -7.56 10.32 -3.38
C LYS A 71 -7.42 8.85 -3.77
N VAL A 72 -7.86 7.96 -2.89
CA VAL A 72 -7.89 6.51 -3.14
C VAL A 72 -9.32 6.12 -3.51
N HIS A 73 -9.48 5.38 -4.61
CA HIS A 73 -10.76 4.78 -4.99
C HIS A 73 -10.70 3.29 -4.66
N LEU A 74 -11.50 2.87 -3.67
CA LEU A 74 -11.62 1.46 -3.30
C LEU A 74 -12.89 0.90 -3.93
N THR A 75 -12.77 -0.23 -4.62
CA THR A 75 -13.91 -0.98 -5.12
C THR A 75 -14.12 -2.17 -4.22
N VAL A 76 -15.23 -2.20 -3.48
CA VAL A 76 -15.64 -3.38 -2.71
C VAL A 76 -16.37 -4.31 -3.66
N GLN A 77 -15.87 -5.53 -3.80
CA GLN A 77 -16.57 -6.61 -4.51
C GLN A 77 -17.10 -7.58 -3.46
N ASP A 78 -18.38 -7.94 -3.56
CA ASP A 78 -19.06 -8.92 -2.71
C ASP A 78 -18.57 -10.36 -2.95
#